data_AF-L0IA77-F1
#
_entry.id   AF-L0IA77-F1
#
_cell.length_a   1.000
_cell.length_b   1.000
_cell.length_c   1.000
_cell.angle_alpha   90.00
_cell.angle_beta   90.00
_cell.angle_gamma   90.00
#
_symmetry.space_group_name_H-M   'P 1'
#
loop_
_entity.id
_entity.type
_entity.pdbx_description
1 polymer ?
#
loop_
_entity_poly.entity_id
_entity_poly.type
_entity_poly.pdbx_seq_one_letter_code
_entity_poly.pdbx_strand_id
1 'polypeptide(L)'
;MVRNPFGSEDGPSTADICAALDDPDCREIITALDEPLTASEIQTRCEIPQSTLYRKLEQLTDATLLEETTEIRRDGHHASKYIVAFDEVRISLGPDHELEVALDRPARTADERLADLWSEVRRET
;
A
#
# COMPACT_ATOMS: atom_id res chain seq x y z
N MET A 1 -3.48 3.17 -24.22
CA MET A 1 -3.92 3.14 -22.81
C MET A 1 -4.08 1.68 -22.44
N VAL A 2 -3.13 1.13 -21.68
CA VAL A 2 -3.14 -0.30 -21.34
C VAL A 2 -4.17 -0.50 -20.24
N ARG A 3 -5.37 -0.96 -20.61
CA ARG A 3 -6.24 -1.67 -19.66
C ARG A 3 -5.47 -2.91 -19.26
N ASN A 4 -5.16 -3.07 -17.98
CA ASN A 4 -4.65 -4.33 -17.46
C ASN A 4 -5.81 -5.35 -17.55
N PRO A 5 -5.76 -6.35 -18.45
CA PRO A 5 -6.87 -7.27 -18.68
C PRO A 5 -6.98 -8.38 -17.60
N PHE A 6 -6.25 -8.23 -16.48
CA PHE A 6 -6.20 -9.19 -15.37
C PHE A 6 -6.44 -8.55 -14.00
N GLY A 7 -7.01 -7.33 -13.93
CA GLY A 7 -7.50 -6.79 -12.67
C GLY A 7 -8.74 -7.59 -12.26
N SER A 8 -8.56 -8.68 -11.53
CA SER A 8 -9.64 -9.43 -10.89
C SER A 8 -10.52 -8.46 -10.10
N GLU A 9 -11.82 -8.74 -10.05
CA GLU A 9 -12.87 -7.94 -9.40
C GLU A 9 -12.73 -7.85 -7.86
N ASP A 10 -11.58 -8.24 -7.30
CA ASP A 10 -11.23 -8.29 -5.88
C ASP A 10 -10.17 -7.23 -5.50
N GLY A 11 -10.17 -6.07 -6.18
CA GLY A 11 -9.40 -4.90 -5.75
C GLY A 11 -10.15 -4.09 -4.68
N PRO A 12 -9.47 -3.25 -3.89
CA PRO A 12 -10.14 -2.36 -2.94
C PRO A 12 -11.17 -1.49 -3.66
N SER A 13 -12.29 -1.22 -3.00
CA SER A 13 -13.34 -0.42 -3.63
C SER A 13 -12.91 1.05 -3.76
N THR A 14 -13.50 1.76 -4.75
CA THR A 14 -13.37 3.22 -4.87
C THR A 14 -13.66 3.93 -3.54
N ALA A 15 -14.63 3.43 -2.77
CA ALA A 15 -15.00 4.01 -1.49
C ALA A 15 -13.89 3.85 -0.44
N ASP A 16 -13.21 2.70 -0.39
CA ASP A 16 -12.14 2.44 0.57
C ASP A 16 -10.91 3.32 0.31
N ILE A 17 -10.52 3.45 -0.97
CA ILE A 17 -9.43 4.35 -1.38
C ILE A 17 -9.77 5.80 -1.02
N CYS A 18 -10.97 6.27 -1.36
CA CYS A 18 -11.38 7.63 -1.05
C CYS A 18 -11.47 7.87 0.47
N ALA A 19 -12.00 6.92 1.24
CA ALA A 19 -12.09 7.03 2.69
C ALA A 19 -10.69 7.07 3.35
N ALA A 20 -9.73 6.31 2.83
CA ALA A 20 -8.35 6.39 3.28
C ALA A 20 -7.70 7.73 2.93
N LEU A 21 -7.92 8.27 1.74
CA LEU A 21 -7.34 9.55 1.32
C LEU A 21 -8.02 10.77 1.96
N ASP A 22 -9.29 10.66 2.39
CA ASP A 22 -10.02 11.70 3.14
C ASP A 22 -9.52 11.83 4.59
N ASP A 23 -8.95 10.77 5.14
CA ASP A 23 -8.44 10.76 6.51
C ASP A 23 -7.09 11.50 6.65
N PRO A 24 -6.97 12.48 7.58
CA PRO A 24 -5.74 13.26 7.74
C PRO A 24 -4.55 12.44 8.25
N ASP A 25 -4.78 11.49 9.17
CA ASP A 25 -3.72 10.65 9.72
C ASP A 25 -3.15 9.74 8.62
N CYS A 26 -4.03 9.23 7.74
CA CYS A 26 -3.62 8.45 6.57
C CYS A 26 -2.74 9.27 5.61
N ARG A 27 -3.13 10.51 5.31
CA ARG A 27 -2.32 11.39 4.45
C ARG A 27 -0.98 11.72 5.09
N GLU A 28 -0.95 11.99 6.39
CA GLU A 28 0.29 12.24 7.15
C GLU A 28 1.25 11.05 7.01
N ILE A 29 0.76 9.82 7.25
CA ILE A 29 1.54 8.58 7.07
C ILE A 29 2.08 8.45 5.64
N ILE A 30 1.23 8.61 4.62
CA ILE A 30 1.65 8.53 3.21
C ILE A 30 2.78 9.53 2.92
N THR A 31 2.65 10.77 3.39
CA THR A 31 3.66 11.81 3.15
C THR A 31 4.94 11.62 3.95
N ALA A 32 4.90 10.91 5.08
CA ALA A 32 6.08 10.61 5.89
C ALA A 32 6.91 9.44 5.36
N LEU A 33 6.33 8.62 4.46
CA LEU A 33 6.95 7.43 3.84
C LEU A 33 7.69 7.79 2.55
N ASP A 34 8.74 8.61 2.67
CA ASP A 34 9.68 8.91 1.58
C ASP A 34 10.69 7.77 1.32
N GLU A 35 10.78 6.82 2.24
CA GLU A 35 11.55 5.58 2.18
C GLU A 35 10.81 4.46 2.93
N PRO A 36 11.23 3.19 2.83
CA PRO A 36 10.61 2.10 3.58
C PRO A 36 10.83 2.24 5.10
N LEU A 37 9.74 2.40 5.87
CA LEU A 37 9.80 2.61 7.33
C LEU A 37 9.00 1.57 8.11
N THR A 38 9.47 1.24 9.30
CA THR A 38 8.72 0.46 10.29
C THR A 38 7.64 1.29 10.97
N ALA A 39 6.62 0.64 11.55
CA ALA A 39 5.58 1.33 12.32
C ALA A 39 6.16 2.24 13.43
N SER A 40 7.24 1.82 14.11
CA SER A 40 7.92 2.64 15.12
C SER A 40 8.59 3.89 14.56
N GLU A 41 9.15 3.79 13.35
CA GLU A 41 9.76 4.95 12.67
C GLU A 41 8.68 5.93 12.20
N ILE A 42 7.59 5.42 11.63
CA ILE A 42 6.42 6.24 11.25
C ILE A 42 5.85 6.95 12.48
N GLN A 43 5.70 6.26 13.60
CA GLN A 43 5.24 6.85 14.87
C GLN A 43 6.16 7.97 15.38
N THR A 44 7.45 7.89 15.09
CA THR A 44 8.40 8.94 15.50
C THR A 44 8.31 10.17 14.59
N ARG A 45 7.92 9.98 13.33
CA ARG A 45 7.78 11.04 12.33
C ARG A 45 6.41 11.72 12.35
N CYS A 46 5.37 11.01 12.79
CA CYS A 46 3.98 11.47 12.77
C CYS A 46 3.46 11.69 14.20
N GLU A 47 2.58 12.66 14.40
CA GLU A 47 1.96 12.94 15.71
C GLU A 47 0.73 12.05 15.97
N ILE A 48 0.83 10.76 15.62
CA ILE A 48 -0.31 9.82 15.66
C ILE A 48 -0.17 8.84 16.84
N PRO A 49 -1.21 8.70 17.70
CA PRO A 49 -1.19 7.70 18.77
C PRO A 49 -1.02 6.27 18.23
N GLN A 50 -0.27 5.44 18.95
CA GLN A 50 0.10 4.09 18.47
C GLN A 50 -1.09 3.23 18.01
N SER A 51 -2.17 3.18 18.79
CA SER A 51 -3.37 2.40 18.44
C SER A 51 -4.06 2.92 17.18
N THR A 52 -4.03 4.24 16.96
CA THR A 52 -4.56 4.88 15.76
C THR A 52 -3.67 4.57 14.57
N LEU A 53 -2.34 4.66 14.73
CA LEU A 53 -1.36 4.38 13.67
C LEU A 53 -1.54 2.97 13.10
N TYR A 54 -1.59 1.92 13.94
CA TYR A 54 -1.75 0.55 13.44
C TYR A 54 -3.05 0.36 12.65
N ARG A 55 -4.15 0.95 13.13
CA ARG A 55 -5.42 0.93 12.39
C ARG A 55 -5.33 1.66 11.05
N LYS A 56 -4.56 2.74 10.98
CA LYS A 56 -4.33 3.47 9.71
C LYS A 56 -3.43 2.72 8.75
N LEU A 57 -2.40 2.05 9.25
CA LEU A 57 -1.54 1.20 8.43
C LEU A 57 -2.32 0.02 7.84
N GLU A 58 -3.19 -0.61 8.62
CA GLU A 58 -4.11 -1.65 8.15
C GLU A 58 -5.06 -1.09 7.07
N GLN A 59 -5.75 0.02 7.36
CA GLN A 59 -6.66 0.68 6.41
C GLN A 59 -5.97 1.03 5.08
N LEU A 60 -4.75 1.54 5.12
CA LEU A 60 -3.98 1.92 3.94
C LEU A 60 -3.47 0.70 3.15
N THR A 61 -3.12 -0.39 3.85
CA THR A 61 -2.69 -1.64 3.22
C THR A 61 -3.86 -2.37 2.57
N ASP A 62 -5.01 -2.41 3.24
CA ASP A 62 -6.26 -2.95 2.68
C ASP A 62 -6.72 -2.17 1.44
N ALA A 63 -6.57 -0.84 1.47
CA ALA A 63 -6.81 0.03 0.30
C ALA A 63 -5.72 -0.08 -0.78
N THR A 64 -4.70 -0.91 -0.58
CA THR A 64 -3.53 -1.10 -1.46
C THR A 64 -2.74 0.17 -1.77
N LEU A 65 -2.88 1.19 -0.91
CA LEU A 65 -2.15 2.45 -0.97
C LEU A 65 -0.75 2.32 -0.36
N LEU A 66 -0.61 1.40 0.60
CA LEU A 66 0.67 0.94 1.12
C LEU A 66 0.90 -0.55 0.82
N GLU A 67 2.17 -0.93 0.76
CA GLU A 67 2.63 -2.31 0.74
C GLU A 67 3.41 -2.61 2.03
N GLU A 68 3.09 -3.74 2.67
CA GLU A 68 3.81 -4.23 3.84
C GLU A 68 4.85 -5.27 3.43
N THR A 69 6.10 -5.07 3.82
CA THR A 69 7.21 -6.01 3.57
C THR A 69 7.88 -6.40 4.89
N THR A 70 8.12 -7.69 5.08
CA THR A 70 8.81 -8.20 6.28
C THR A 70 10.32 -8.22 6.08
N GLU A 71 11.07 -7.45 6.87
CA GLU A 71 12.53 -7.55 6.88
C GLU A 71 12.98 -8.70 7.80
N ILE A 72 13.53 -9.76 7.20
CA ILE A 72 14.10 -10.90 7.95
C ILE A 72 15.49 -10.50 8.47
N ARG A 73 15.57 -10.12 9.74
CA ARG A 73 16.84 -9.86 10.42
C ARG A 73 17.37 -11.12 11.11
N ARG A 74 18.69 -11.30 11.07
CA ARG A 74 19.39 -12.51 11.56
C ARG A 74 19.37 -12.66 13.10
N ASP A 75 18.94 -11.62 13.80
CA ASP A 75 18.81 -11.53 15.25
C ASP A 75 17.41 -11.92 15.76
N GLY A 76 16.48 -12.32 14.88
CA GLY A 76 15.18 -12.86 15.24
C GLY A 76 14.09 -11.83 15.48
N HIS A 77 14.40 -10.53 15.35
CA HIS A 77 13.41 -9.46 15.39
C HIS A 77 12.98 -9.10 13.96
N HIS A 78 11.90 -9.73 13.49
CA HIS A 78 11.23 -9.33 12.25
C HIS A 78 10.42 -8.06 12.51
N ALA A 79 10.66 -7.02 11.72
CA ALA A 79 9.86 -5.81 11.74
C ALA A 79 9.25 -5.61 10.35
N SER A 80 7.95 -5.37 10.30
CA SER A 80 7.26 -4.95 9.10
C SER A 80 7.69 -3.54 8.72
N LYS A 81 8.01 -3.37 7.44
CA LYS A 81 8.23 -2.09 6.78
C LYS A 81 7.07 -1.79 5.86
N TYR A 82 6.72 -0.51 5.76
CA TYR A 82 5.66 -0.01 4.92
C TYR A 82 6.25 0.88 3.84
N ILE A 83 5.69 0.81 2.64
CA ILE A 83 6.13 1.57 1.46
C ILE A 83 4.88 2.08 0.73
N VAL A 84 4.94 3.29 0.17
CA VAL A 84 3.87 3.81 -0.69
C VAL A 84 3.79 3.00 -1.98
N ALA A 85 2.60 2.50 -2.32
CA ALA A 85 2.39 1.56 -3.40
C ALA A 85 1.79 2.19 -4.68
N PHE A 86 1.78 3.52 -4.77
CA PHE A 86 1.26 4.29 -5.90
C PHE A 86 2.05 5.60 -6.11
N ASP A 87 2.07 6.08 -7.35
CA ASP A 87 2.61 7.40 -7.72
C ASP A 87 1.49 8.39 -8.05
N GLU A 88 0.36 7.90 -8.58
CA GLU A 88 -0.77 8.74 -9.00
C GLU A 88 -2.11 8.07 -8.67
N VAL A 89 -3.08 8.84 -8.18
CA VAL A 89 -4.49 8.44 -8.05
C VAL A 89 -5.33 9.26 -9.02
N ARG A 90 -6.02 8.60 -9.94
CA ARG A 90 -6.94 9.25 -10.89
C ARG A 90 -8.37 8.83 -10.62
N ILE A 91 -9.23 9.83 -10.43
CA ILE A 91 -10.68 9.65 -10.29
C ILE A 91 -11.35 10.17 -11.55
N SER A 92 -12.18 9.34 -12.18
CA SER A 92 -12.88 9.67 -13.42
C SER A 92 -14.38 9.37 -13.27
N LEU A 93 -15.22 10.11 -14.01
CA LEU A 93 -16.65 9.81 -14.13
C LEU A 93 -16.91 9.21 -15.50
N GLY A 94 -17.31 7.94 -15.53
CA GLY A 94 -17.60 7.19 -16.73
C GLY A 94 -18.88 7.66 -17.45
N PRO A 95 -19.13 7.18 -18.68
CA PRO A 95 -20.31 7.53 -19.46
C PRO A 95 -21.63 7.12 -18.80
N ASP A 96 -21.62 6.06 -17.99
CA ASP A 96 -22.77 5.58 -17.22
C ASP A 96 -22.92 6.30 -15.86
N HIS A 97 -22.17 7.39 -15.65
CA HIS A 97 -22.18 8.19 -14.42
C HIS A 97 -21.66 7.44 -13.18
N GLU A 98 -20.78 6.46 -13.41
CA GLU A 98 -20.07 5.70 -12.38
C GLU A 98 -18.68 6.27 -12.13
N LEU A 99 -18.27 6.33 -10.85
CA LEU A 99 -16.93 6.77 -10.47
C LEU A 99 -15.92 5.63 -10.61
N GLU A 100 -14.90 5.86 -11.43
CA GLU A 100 -13.77 4.95 -11.62
C GLU A 100 -12.53 5.52 -10.92
N VAL A 101 -11.80 4.66 -10.20
CA VAL A 101 -10.51 5.00 -9.61
C VAL A 101 -9.42 4.15 -10.26
N ALA A 102 -8.34 4.80 -10.67
CA ALA A 102 -7.15 4.16 -11.18
C ALA A 102 -5.93 4.60 -10.37
N LEU A 103 -5.12 3.63 -9.94
CA LEU A 103 -3.82 3.86 -9.32
C LEU A 103 -2.74 3.61 -10.36
N ASP A 104 -1.87 4.61 -10.58
CA ASP A 104 -0.58 4.35 -11.23
C ASP A 104 0.41 3.90 -10.17
N ARG A 105 1.14 2.84 -10.45
CA ARG A 105 2.05 2.21 -9.48
C ARG A 105 3.49 2.33 -9.96
N PRO A 106 4.44 2.55 -9.04
CA PRO A 106 5.84 2.60 -9.41
C PRO A 106 6.24 1.29 -10.10
N ALA A 107 7.06 1.41 -11.13
CA ALA A 107 7.55 0.24 -11.86
C ALA A 107 8.40 -0.60 -10.90
N ARG A 108 7.84 -1.70 -10.38
CA ARG A 108 8.61 -2.70 -9.62
C ARG A 108 9.85 -3.07 -10.42
N THR A 109 11.02 -2.94 -9.79
CA THR A 109 12.28 -3.36 -10.37
C THR A 109 12.22 -4.86 -10.67
N ALA A 110 13.01 -5.32 -11.65
CA ALA A 110 12.98 -6.73 -12.08
C ALA A 110 13.27 -7.69 -10.91
N ASP A 111 14.06 -7.25 -9.92
CA ASP A 111 14.38 -7.99 -8.71
C ASP A 111 13.18 -8.17 -7.76
N GLU A 112 12.31 -7.17 -7.63
CA GLU A 112 11.10 -7.24 -6.79
C GLU A 112 10.07 -8.22 -7.37
N ARG A 113 9.87 -8.21 -8.69
CA ARG A 113 9.00 -9.19 -9.38
C ARG A 113 9.51 -10.62 -9.24
N LEU A 114 10.83 -10.79 -9.16
CA LEU A 114 11.45 -12.09 -8.98
C LEU A 114 11.27 -12.58 -7.53
N ALA A 115 11.38 -11.69 -6.55
CA ALA A 115 11.20 -12.01 -5.13
C ALA A 115 9.78 -12.53 -4.81
N ASP A 116 8.75 -11.90 -5.39
CA ASP A 116 7.35 -12.35 -5.24
C ASP A 116 7.15 -13.77 -5.80
N LEU A 117 7.65 -14.00 -7.03
CA LEU A 117 7.61 -15.31 -7.70
C LEU A 117 8.34 -16.41 -6.91
N TRP A 118 9.46 -16.09 -6.25
CA TRP A 118 10.18 -17.06 -5.40
C TRP A 118 9.53 -17.26 -4.02
N SER A 119 8.76 -16.31 -3.53
CA SER A 119 8.02 -16.44 -2.25
C SER A 119 6.83 -17.40 -2.36
N GLU A 120 6.16 -17.44 -3.53
CA GLU A 120 5.07 -18.39 -3.81
C GLU A 120 5.59 -19.82 -3.92
N VAL A 121 6.74 -20.03 -4.56
CA VAL A 121 7.33 -21.37 -4.73
C VAL A 121 7.78 -22.01 -3.39
N ARG A 122 8.05 -21.20 -2.36
CA ARG A 122 8.45 -21.71 -1.03
C ARG A 122 7.30 -22.05 -0.08
N ARG A 123 6.04 -21.73 -0.43
CA ARG A 123 4.86 -22.12 0.34
C ARG A 123 4.32 -23.50 -0.03
N GLU A 124 4.89 -24.13 -1.05
CA GLU A 124 4.48 -25.44 -1.55
C GLU A 124 5.60 -26.48 -1.38
N THR A 125 6.13 -26.64 -0.16
CA THR A 125 6.88 -27.83 0.28
C THR A 125 6.65 -28.12 1.75
#